data_AF-A0A4T0FL09-F1
#
_entry.id   AF-A0A4T0FL09-F1
#
_cell.length_a   1.000
_cell.length_b   1.000
_cell.length_c   1.000
_cell.angle_alpha   90.00
_cell.angle_beta   90.00
_cell.angle_gamma   90.00
#
_symmetry.space_group_name_H-M   'P 1'
#
loop_
_entity.id
_entity.type
_entity.pdbx_description
1 polymer ?
#
loop_
_entity_poly.entity_id
_entity_poly.type
_entity_poly.pdbx_seq_one_letter_code
_entity_poly.pdbx_strand_id
1 'polypeptide(L)'
;MEDSESGWRLEINRQIGKLKGADTHRQRIIAAFYKPLLLTPHSSLDVDTEDKVFRIKESVEEKEGIPPAQQRLIFSGKQMADDKTVKEVNIEPGATIHLVLALRGGILVLG
;
A
#
# COMPACT_ATOMS: atom_id res chain seq x y z
N MET A 1 17.26 -48.76 8.78
CA MET A 1 16.96 -47.56 9.59
C MET A 1 17.09 -46.40 8.62
N GLU A 2 16.01 -46.13 7.88
CA GLU A 2 15.97 -45.05 6.90
C GLU A 2 15.60 -43.75 7.60
N ASP A 3 16.45 -42.75 7.36
CA ASP A 3 16.56 -41.48 8.04
C ASP A 3 15.25 -40.72 8.20
N SER A 4 14.84 -40.60 9.47
CA SER A 4 13.85 -39.64 9.97
C SER A 4 14.21 -38.18 9.63
N GLU A 5 15.45 -37.89 9.25
CA GLU A 5 15.89 -36.56 8.77
C GLU A 5 15.30 -36.18 7.39
N SER A 6 14.89 -37.17 6.58
CA SER A 6 14.36 -36.92 5.23
C SER A 6 12.94 -36.36 5.24
N GLY A 7 12.12 -36.81 6.20
CA GLY A 7 10.72 -36.37 6.33
C GLY A 7 10.61 -34.91 6.74
N TRP A 8 11.43 -34.48 7.70
CA TRP A 8 11.47 -33.08 8.16
C TRP A 8 11.99 -32.14 7.08
N ARG A 9 12.98 -32.55 6.28
CA ARG A 9 13.48 -31.76 5.14
C ARG A 9 12.40 -31.56 4.06
N LEU A 10 11.57 -32.57 3.79
CA LEU A 10 10.47 -32.47 2.84
C LEU A 10 9.34 -31.56 3.34
N GLU A 11 8.99 -31.63 4.63
CA GLU A 11 7.98 -30.75 5.22
C GLU A 11 8.47 -29.30 5.30
N ILE A 12 9.74 -29.09 5.63
CA ILE A 12 10.39 -27.78 5.57
C ILE A 12 10.38 -27.25 4.13
N ASN A 13 10.79 -28.04 3.13
CA ASN A 13 10.76 -27.59 1.74
C ASN A 13 9.33 -27.35 1.21
N ARG A 14 8.33 -28.10 1.70
CA ARG A 14 6.91 -27.87 1.40
C ARG A 14 6.40 -26.57 2.03
N GLN A 15 6.79 -26.26 3.27
CA GLN A 15 6.42 -24.99 3.93
C GLN A 15 7.17 -23.80 3.32
N ILE A 16 8.46 -23.94 3.02
CA ILE A 16 9.24 -22.92 2.30
C ILE A 16 8.67 -22.72 0.89
N GLY A 17 8.22 -23.77 0.20
CA GLY A 17 7.56 -23.67 -1.10
C GLY A 17 6.23 -22.90 -1.05
N LYS A 18 5.47 -23.01 0.06
CA LYS A 18 4.28 -22.18 0.30
C LYS A 18 4.61 -20.72 0.64
N LEU A 19 5.73 -20.48 1.33
CA LEU A 19 6.21 -19.12 1.64
C LEU A 19 6.82 -18.43 0.42
N LYS A 20 7.55 -19.16 -0.44
CA LYS A 20 8.10 -18.66 -1.71
C LYS A 20 7.06 -18.50 -2.83
N GLY A 21 5.90 -19.14 -2.69
CA GLY A 21 4.72 -18.88 -3.52
C GLY A 21 3.93 -17.63 -3.11
N ALA A 22 4.35 -16.97 -2.02
CA ALA A 22 3.80 -15.71 -1.53
C ALA A 22 4.79 -14.54 -1.67
N ASP A 23 5.85 -14.72 -2.46
CA ASP A 23 6.61 -13.62 -3.05
C ASP A 23 5.77 -12.99 -4.17
N THR A 24 4.57 -12.53 -3.83
CA THR A 24 3.88 -11.54 -4.64
C THR A 24 4.81 -10.34 -4.69
N HIS A 25 5.05 -9.86 -5.90
CA HIS A 25 6.01 -8.84 -6.24
C HIS A 25 5.60 -7.50 -5.59
N ARG A 26 5.79 -7.38 -4.27
CA ARG A 26 5.48 -6.17 -3.49
C ARG A 26 6.38 -5.06 -3.98
N GLN A 27 5.81 -4.15 -4.75
CA GLN A 27 6.53 -3.01 -5.29
C GLN A 27 6.51 -1.90 -4.24
N ARG A 28 7.68 -1.41 -3.84
CA ARG A 28 7.80 -0.25 -2.95
C ARG A 28 7.29 0.99 -3.69
N ILE A 29 6.13 1.52 -3.31
CA ILE A 29 5.57 2.75 -3.88
C ILE A 29 5.73 3.90 -2.90
N ILE A 30 6.51 4.91 -3.29
CA ILE A 30 6.79 6.06 -2.43
C ILE A 30 5.70 7.12 -2.66
N ALA A 31 4.54 6.94 -2.04
CA ALA A 31 3.50 7.96 -2.04
C ALA A 31 3.96 9.20 -1.26
N ALA A 32 4.25 10.33 -1.93
CA ALA A 32 4.60 11.58 -1.24
C ALA A 32 3.37 12.48 -1.05
N PHE A 33 2.97 12.63 0.20
CA PHE A 33 1.83 13.43 0.62
C PHE A 33 2.25 14.90 0.72
N TYR A 34 1.64 15.81 -0.05
CA TYR A 34 1.90 17.25 0.07
C TYR A 34 0.80 17.91 0.91
N LYS A 35 1.09 18.19 2.20
CA LYS A 35 0.26 19.04 3.05
C LYS A 35 0.82 20.47 2.99
N PRO A 36 0.14 21.44 2.37
CA PRO A 36 0.66 22.80 2.22
C PRO A 36 0.83 23.57 3.55
N LEU A 37 0.42 23.01 4.70
CA LEU A 37 0.43 23.71 5.99
C LEU A 37 1.37 23.13 7.05
N LEU A 38 1.92 21.93 6.85
CA LEU A 38 2.78 21.29 7.84
C LEU A 38 3.91 20.60 7.07
N LEU A 39 5.14 20.97 7.40
CA LEU A 39 6.42 20.48 6.87
C LEU A 39 6.60 18.97 7.11
N THR A 40 5.67 18.17 6.59
CA THR A 40 5.53 16.75 6.88
C THR A 40 6.44 15.96 5.95
N PRO A 41 7.26 15.04 6.50
CA PRO A 41 8.16 14.23 5.69
C PRO A 41 7.36 13.29 4.77
N HIS A 42 7.96 12.94 3.62
CA HIS A 42 7.36 11.98 2.70
C HIS A 42 7.25 10.60 3.37
N SER A 43 6.02 10.09 3.53
CA SER A 43 5.74 8.76 4.11
C SER A 43 5.66 7.69 3.02
N SER A 44 6.59 6.73 2.97
CA SER A 44 6.53 5.62 2.00
C SER A 44 5.47 4.58 2.36
N LEU A 45 4.90 3.92 1.34
CA LEU A 45 3.95 2.81 1.48
C LEU A 45 4.45 1.58 0.71
N ASP A 46 4.10 0.39 1.19
CA ASP A 46 4.39 -0.87 0.52
C ASP A 46 3.06 -1.41 0.06
N VAL A 47 2.86 -1.53 -1.25
CA VAL A 47 1.58 -1.92 -1.85
C VAL A 47 1.83 -2.90 -3.00
N ASP A 48 0.89 -3.79 -3.22
CA ASP A 48 0.93 -4.72 -4.33
C ASP A 48 0.41 -4.08 -5.62
N THR A 49 0.88 -4.56 -6.77
CA THR A 49 0.32 -4.18 -8.07
C THR A 49 -1.16 -4.54 -8.22
N GLU A 50 -1.61 -5.59 -7.52
CA GLU A 50 -3.00 -6.03 -7.50
C GLU A 50 -3.84 -5.31 -6.44
N ASP A 51 -3.21 -4.53 -5.55
CA ASP A 51 -3.94 -3.77 -4.54
C ASP A 51 -4.79 -2.70 -5.20
N LYS A 52 -6.01 -2.57 -4.70
CA LYS A 52 -6.92 -1.50 -5.09
C LYS A 52 -6.50 -0.19 -4.46
N VAL A 53 -6.80 0.92 -5.12
CA VAL A 53 -6.62 2.28 -4.58
C VAL A 53 -7.32 2.43 -3.23
N PHE A 54 -8.44 1.75 -2.99
CA PHE A 54 -9.09 1.70 -1.69
C PHE A 54 -8.16 1.17 -0.57
N ARG A 55 -7.38 0.11 -0.81
CA ARG A 55 -6.41 -0.44 0.15
C ARG A 55 -5.33 0.58 0.51
N ILE A 56 -4.85 1.33 -0.48
CA ILE A 56 -3.88 2.41 -0.27
C ILE A 56 -4.46 3.46 0.68
N LYS A 57 -5.73 3.82 0.53
CA LYS A 57 -6.39 4.77 1.42
C LYS A 57 -6.52 4.26 2.86
N GLU A 58 -6.82 2.97 3.05
CA GLU A 58 -6.82 2.35 4.38
C GLU A 58 -5.42 2.47 5.01
N SER A 59 -4.34 2.15 4.28
CA SER A 59 -2.98 2.30 4.80
C SER A 59 -2.59 3.75 5.12
N VAL A 60 -3.16 4.72 4.39
CA VAL A 60 -2.99 6.15 4.71
C VAL A 60 -3.77 6.54 5.96
N GLU A 61 -4.97 6.01 6.17
CA GLU A 61 -5.74 6.23 7.39
C GLU A 61 -4.97 5.70 8.60
N GLU A 62 -4.41 4.49 8.51
CA GLU A 62 -3.63 3.89 9.59
C GLU A 62 -2.39 4.73 9.97
N LYS A 63 -1.77 5.41 9.00
CA LYS A 63 -0.55 6.22 9.24
C LYS A 63 -0.85 7.67 9.61
N GLU A 64 -1.88 8.27 9.02
CA GLU A 64 -2.14 9.71 9.11
C GLU A 64 -3.43 10.05 9.88
N GLY A 65 -4.26 9.06 10.22
CA GLY A 65 -5.53 9.24 10.92
C GLY A 65 -6.64 9.86 10.05
N ILE A 66 -6.48 9.89 8.73
CA ILE A 66 -7.43 10.54 7.81
C ILE A 66 -8.39 9.49 7.24
N PRO A 67 -9.71 9.59 7.46
CA PRO A 67 -10.67 8.63 6.92
C PRO A 67 -10.62 8.51 5.38
N PRO A 68 -10.75 7.32 4.77
CA PRO A 68 -10.68 7.12 3.31
C PRO A 68 -11.62 7.98 2.48
N ALA A 69 -12.80 8.28 3.03
CA ALA A 69 -13.79 9.17 2.40
C ALA A 69 -13.32 10.64 2.30
N GLN A 70 -12.41 11.05 3.18
CA GLN A 70 -11.78 12.36 3.19
C GLN A 70 -10.49 12.40 2.37
N GLN A 71 -10.05 11.26 1.81
CA GLN A 71 -8.82 11.17 1.03
C GLN A 71 -9.09 11.25 -0.48
N ARG A 72 -8.34 12.10 -1.19
CA ARG A 72 -8.21 12.10 -2.65
C ARG A 72 -6.78 11.80 -3.04
N LEU A 73 -6.56 10.61 -3.58
CA LEU A 73 -5.27 10.22 -4.14
C LEU A 73 -5.22 10.65 -5.61
N ILE A 74 -4.19 11.41 -5.97
CA ILE A 74 -3.96 11.98 -7.29
C ILE A 74 -2.62 11.46 -7.82
N PHE A 75 -2.64 10.87 -9.00
CA PHE A 75 -1.46 10.39 -9.70
C PHE A 75 -1.47 10.88 -11.15
N SER A 76 -0.32 11.35 -11.65
CA SER A 76 -0.20 11.92 -13.01
C SER A 76 -1.28 12.99 -13.32
N GLY A 77 -1.60 13.83 -12.32
CA GLY A 77 -2.62 14.88 -12.45
C GLY A 77 -4.08 14.38 -12.45
N LYS A 78 -4.32 13.07 -12.28
CA LYS A 78 -5.67 12.48 -12.29
C LYS A 78 -6.00 11.87 -10.93
N GLN A 79 -7.22 12.12 -10.46
CA GLN A 79 -7.75 11.43 -9.28
C GLN A 79 -7.93 9.95 -9.60
N MET A 80 -7.40 9.11 -8.72
CA MET A 80 -7.55 7.67 -8.80
C MET A 80 -8.92 7.22 -8.27
N ALA A 81 -9.49 6.20 -8.90
CA ALA A 81 -10.78 5.64 -8.50
C ALA A 81 -10.54 4.42 -7.60
N ASP A 82 -11.39 4.26 -6.58
CA ASP A 82 -11.20 3.31 -5.48
C ASP A 82 -11.27 1.84 -5.94
N ASP A 83 -11.95 1.59 -7.06
CA ASP A 83 -12.13 0.29 -7.69
C ASP A 83 -10.94 -0.16 -8.56
N LYS A 84 -10.06 0.77 -8.93
CA LYS A 84 -8.87 0.48 -9.74
C LYS A 84 -7.73 -0.09 -8.92
N THR A 85 -6.99 -1.00 -9.52
CA THR A 85 -5.73 -1.54 -9.00
C THR A 85 -4.55 -0.61 -9.30
N VAL A 86 -3.47 -0.72 -8.52
CA VAL A 86 -2.17 -0.05 -8.74
C VAL A 86 -1.67 -0.25 -10.17
N LYS A 87 -1.83 -1.46 -10.70
CA LYS A 87 -1.48 -1.78 -12.10
C LYS A 87 -2.33 -1.01 -13.11
N GLU A 88 -3.65 -0.91 -12.90
CA GLU A 88 -4.55 -0.20 -13.82
C GLU A 88 -4.36 1.32 -13.85
N VAL A 89 -3.80 1.89 -12.77
CA VAL A 89 -3.42 3.31 -12.72
C VAL A 89 -1.98 3.56 -13.17
N ASN A 90 -1.24 2.51 -13.57
CA ASN A 90 0.14 2.55 -14.02
C ASN A 90 1.09 3.23 -13.00
N ILE A 91 0.93 2.91 -11.71
CA ILE A 91 1.88 3.36 -10.70
C ILE A 91 3.09 2.42 -10.71
N GLU A 92 4.27 3.01 -10.87
CA GLU A 92 5.55 2.30 -10.81
C GLU A 92 6.19 2.36 -9.41
N PRO A 93 7.14 1.47 -9.08
CA PRO A 93 7.89 1.57 -7.84
C PRO A 93 8.59 2.94 -7.74
N GLY A 94 8.51 3.56 -6.56
CA GLY A 94 9.05 4.90 -6.34
C GLY A 94 8.22 6.06 -6.91
N ALA A 95 7.08 5.77 -7.55
CA ALA A 95 6.16 6.81 -8.02
C ALA A 95 5.55 7.60 -6.85
N THR A 96 5.40 8.91 -7.06
CA THR A 96 4.80 9.85 -6.09
C THR A 96 3.30 9.98 -6.32
N ILE A 97 2.52 9.69 -5.27
CA ILE A 97 1.07 9.88 -5.23
C ILE A 97 0.76 11.07 -4.33
N HIS A 98 0.02 12.05 -4.85
CA HIS A 98 -0.39 13.22 -4.07
C HIS A 98 -1.70 12.93 -3.34
N LEU A 99 -1.72 13.10 -2.02
CA LEU A 99 -2.97 13.14 -1.24
C LEU A 99 -3.47 14.57 -1.10
N VAL A 100 -4.75 14.77 -1.38
CA VAL A 100 -5.49 15.99 -1.07
C VAL A 100 -6.68 15.63 -0.18
N LEU A 101 -7.01 16.50 0.76
CA LEU A 101 -8.18 16.32 1.62
C LEU A 101 -9.47 16.74 0.90
N ALA A 102 -10.44 15.84 0.83
CA ALA A 102 -11.81 16.17 0.45
C ALA A 102 -12.51 16.84 1.64
N LEU A 103 -12.58 18.17 1.63
CA LEU A 103 -13.30 18.92 2.65
C LEU A 103 -14.82 18.76 2.43
N ARG A 104 -15.46 17.96 3.29
CA ARG A 104 -16.90 18.02 3.54
C ARG A 104 -17.12 18.42 4.99
N GLY A 105 -17.17 19.72 5.26
CA GLY A 105 -17.83 20.33 6.43
C GLY A 105 -17.59 19.75 7.84
N GLY A 106 -16.42 19.18 8.14
CA GLY A 106 -16.13 18.58 9.45
C GLY A 106 -14.66 18.68 9.81
N ILE A 107 -14.40 18.99 11.10
CA ILE A 107 -13.09 19.27 11.69
C ILE A 107 -12.15 18.06 11.59
N LEU A 108 -10.94 18.29 11.10
CA LEU A 108 -9.83 17.34 11.19
C LEU A 108 -9.27 17.39 12.62
N VAL A 109 -9.60 16.40 13.45
CA VAL A 109 -8.93 16.20 14.74
C VAL A 109 -7.77 15.23 14.50
N LEU A 110 -6.55 15.76 14.53
CA LEU A 110 -5.35 14.93 14.65
C LEU A 110 -5.15 14.68 16.15
N GLY A 111 -5.42 13.45 16.60
CA GLY A 111 -5.19 12.99 17.98
C GLY A 111 -3.89 12.23 18.10
#